data_AF-A0AA97HBV8-F1
#
_entry.id   AF-A0AA97HBV8-F1
#
_cell.length_a   1.000
_cell.length_b   1.000
_cell.length_c   1.000
_cell.angle_alpha   90.00
_cell.angle_beta   90.00
_cell.angle_gamma   90.00
#
_symmetry.space_group_name_H-M   'P 1'
#
loop_
_entity.id
_entity.type
_entity.pdbx_description
1 polymer ?
#
loop_
_entity_poly.entity_id
_entity_poly.type
_entity_poly.pdbx_seq_one_letter_code
_entity_poly.pdbx_strand_id
1 'polypeptide(L)'
;MLSKSNNRQLIDRGLDPKLVLFYQVWQELTYRWTIDTYKNKIFNTLNILQETVDVAEKTLAKIYLSYSNIQQCLAETLYIINHDNTLEKHYPTILHMLRRNLSGLGSKDSDLKRIIAHLKNVITKLDASYIENLLTDLRTAINDGSEKEIMNLTNCMVSIAIQHGWSSSELFNCVNILLESEEINIKWEKFVSKIFYSEEQERIILINTFFKIKSEGDTGTVFRNLSRLGVEIKSCDDFKEDYPDFADKLSPKRRYMLMKVSAYDDYSAAHKAIRGISDSLNILSFYNFIEYWDLKDIKIHVLNKQTKENRTIHPNDLYKTYNSIDSSNKVFARTCSLLVQDNQAIKERILNSFGYTNMSQASLLQEEKFMNAWVALESLTRTQIYNDIISAVKNVLPQAHCKRYLFRIIKNFIEDCIRCEVDLGFVMSGTGDKVNRAESVKKIMTEINDPLQLARYIEKCSVNSLLSQRLVQIQSLLSDIKTLANRIDEHKERLTWQIQRLYRIRNQIAHSALYDTNLLISYIEHLYDYIFIFTNEVIVCVVDKKVTNIDEALCILKENYDEFKFIASDKKTAMTVNDLICGGIINMI
;
A
#
# COMPACT_ATOMS: atom_id res chain seq x y z
N MET A 1 -1.53 -8.43 -12.26
CA MET A 1 -0.91 -8.48 -13.60
C MET A 1 -1.46 -7.43 -14.55
N LEU A 2 -0.76 -7.17 -15.67
CA LEU A 2 -1.07 -6.12 -16.63
C LEU A 2 -1.36 -6.68 -18.02
N SER A 3 -2.18 -5.97 -18.79
CA SER A 3 -2.33 -6.25 -20.22
C SER A 3 -1.00 -6.07 -20.94
N LYS A 4 -0.74 -6.87 -21.97
CA LYS A 4 0.49 -6.82 -22.79
C LYS A 4 1.78 -7.21 -22.07
N SER A 5 1.68 -7.93 -20.94
CA SER A 5 2.83 -8.44 -20.17
C SER A 5 2.93 -9.96 -20.20
N ASN A 6 2.31 -10.65 -21.17
CA ASN A 6 2.46 -12.09 -21.33
C ASN A 6 3.88 -12.44 -21.78
N ASN A 7 4.32 -13.66 -21.51
CA ASN A 7 5.71 -14.12 -21.71
C ASN A 7 6.18 -13.83 -23.14
N ARG A 8 5.40 -14.29 -24.13
CA ARG A 8 5.71 -14.08 -25.55
C ARG A 8 5.79 -12.60 -25.93
N GLN A 9 4.85 -11.78 -25.48
CA GLN A 9 4.82 -10.35 -25.80
C GLN A 9 6.02 -9.60 -25.21
N LEU A 10 6.50 -9.99 -24.02
CA LEU A 10 7.69 -9.39 -23.42
C LEU A 10 8.96 -9.83 -24.15
N ILE A 11 9.06 -11.11 -24.50
CA ILE A 11 10.20 -11.64 -25.28
C ILE A 11 10.27 -10.98 -26.66
N ASP A 12 9.13 -10.83 -27.35
CA ASP A 12 9.04 -10.14 -28.65
C ASP A 12 9.44 -8.65 -28.55
N ARG A 13 9.34 -8.05 -27.36
CA ARG A 13 9.80 -6.68 -27.05
C ARG A 13 11.28 -6.61 -26.63
N GLY A 14 12.02 -7.71 -26.68
CA GLY A 14 13.46 -7.76 -26.37
C GLY A 14 13.80 -8.11 -24.91
N LEU A 15 12.84 -8.59 -24.11
CA LEU A 15 13.12 -9.09 -22.77
C LEU A 15 13.78 -10.47 -22.84
N ASP A 16 14.85 -10.68 -22.08
CA ASP A 16 15.44 -12.01 -21.94
C ASP A 16 14.43 -12.97 -21.25
N PRO A 17 14.24 -14.20 -21.76
CA PRO A 17 13.32 -15.18 -21.16
C PRO A 17 13.51 -15.41 -19.66
N LYS A 18 14.75 -15.35 -19.14
CA LYS A 18 15.04 -15.53 -17.71
C LYS A 18 14.50 -14.40 -16.84
N LEU A 19 14.37 -13.20 -17.40
CA LEU A 19 13.91 -12.01 -16.68
C LEU A 19 12.39 -11.84 -16.69
N VAL A 20 11.65 -12.67 -17.42
CA VAL A 20 10.19 -12.54 -17.60
C VAL A 20 9.45 -12.51 -16.26
N LEU A 21 9.71 -13.47 -15.38
CA LEU A 21 9.05 -13.52 -14.07
C LEU A 21 9.44 -12.33 -13.20
N PHE A 22 10.73 -11.97 -13.17
CA PHE A 22 11.22 -10.79 -12.44
C PHE A 22 10.50 -9.52 -12.89
N TYR A 23 10.42 -9.29 -14.21
CA TYR A 23 9.77 -8.12 -14.80
C TYR A 23 8.27 -8.06 -14.43
N GLN A 24 7.56 -9.18 -14.56
CA GLN A 24 6.13 -9.27 -14.21
C GLN A 24 5.88 -9.00 -12.72
N VAL A 25 6.71 -9.56 -11.84
CA VAL A 25 6.62 -9.35 -10.38
C VAL A 25 6.92 -7.89 -10.04
N TRP A 26 7.98 -7.33 -10.61
CA TRP A 26 8.34 -5.93 -10.41
C TRP A 26 7.21 -4.98 -10.79
N GLN A 27 6.62 -5.19 -11.97
CA GLN A 27 5.46 -4.41 -12.43
C GLN A 27 4.27 -4.55 -11.49
N GLU A 28 3.93 -5.76 -11.06
CA GLU A 28 2.80 -5.98 -10.14
C GLU A 28 3.02 -5.25 -8.81
N LEU A 29 4.22 -5.33 -8.24
CA LEU A 29 4.55 -4.69 -6.96
C LEU A 29 4.49 -3.16 -7.01
N THR A 30 4.85 -2.57 -8.15
CA THR A 30 5.00 -1.11 -8.32
C THR A 30 3.78 -0.45 -8.97
N TYR A 31 2.89 -1.24 -9.58
CA TYR A 31 1.68 -0.72 -10.21
C TYR A 31 0.67 -0.23 -9.17
N ARG A 32 0.20 1.00 -9.35
CA ARG A 32 -0.66 1.70 -8.38
C ARG A 32 -1.96 0.95 -8.06
N TRP A 33 -2.53 0.26 -9.04
CA TRP A 33 -3.85 -0.37 -8.93
C TRP A 33 -3.80 -1.87 -8.58
N THR A 34 -2.62 -2.39 -8.22
CA THR A 34 -2.48 -3.75 -7.69
C THR A 34 -3.15 -3.85 -6.32
N ILE A 35 -3.87 -4.95 -6.07
CA ILE A 35 -4.50 -5.20 -4.76
C ILE A 35 -3.45 -5.26 -3.64
N ASP A 36 -3.82 -4.81 -2.44
CA ASP A 36 -3.05 -4.84 -1.19
C ASP A 36 -2.22 -6.13 -0.96
N THR A 37 -2.78 -7.29 -1.28
CA THR A 37 -2.10 -8.59 -1.09
C THR A 37 -0.83 -8.72 -1.94
N TYR A 38 -0.89 -8.26 -3.20
CA TYR A 38 0.20 -8.40 -4.18
C TYR A 38 1.02 -7.12 -4.38
N LYS A 39 0.61 -6.00 -3.76
CA LYS A 39 1.40 -4.77 -3.73
C LYS A 39 2.68 -4.94 -2.90
N ASN A 40 3.66 -4.08 -3.17
CA ASN A 40 4.92 -4.03 -2.45
C ASN A 40 4.70 -3.94 -0.94
N LYS A 41 5.60 -4.57 -0.17
CA LYS A 41 5.58 -4.44 1.28
C LYS A 41 6.23 -3.11 1.67
N ILE A 42 5.60 -2.41 2.60
CA ILE A 42 6.12 -1.13 3.11
C ILE A 42 7.41 -1.38 3.91
N PHE A 43 7.48 -2.51 4.62
CA PHE A 43 8.61 -2.86 5.46
C PHE A 43 9.40 -4.05 4.93
N ASN A 44 10.72 -3.93 5.08
CA ASN A 44 11.75 -4.94 4.94
C ASN A 44 12.61 -4.92 6.21
N THR A 45 13.62 -5.80 6.30
CA THR A 45 14.49 -5.90 7.48
C THR A 45 15.16 -4.57 7.85
N LEU A 46 15.63 -3.77 6.89
CA LEU A 46 16.37 -2.55 7.21
C LEU A 46 15.48 -1.50 7.89
N ASN A 47 14.32 -1.21 7.28
CA ASN A 47 13.45 -0.14 7.79
C ASN A 47 12.57 -0.56 8.97
N ILE A 48 12.25 -1.85 9.15
CA ILE A 48 11.50 -2.29 10.35
C ILE A 48 12.37 -2.21 11.62
N LEU A 49 13.68 -2.44 11.48
CA LEU A 49 14.62 -2.27 12.59
C LEU A 49 14.75 -0.79 12.96
N GLN A 50 14.86 0.10 11.97
CA GLN A 50 14.85 1.55 12.18
C GLN A 50 13.56 2.03 12.84
N GLU A 51 12.41 1.54 12.39
CA GLU A 51 11.14 1.89 13.00
C GLU A 51 11.05 1.39 14.44
N THR A 52 11.52 0.18 14.72
CA THR A 52 11.51 -0.35 16.09
C THR A 52 12.33 0.52 17.04
N VAL A 53 13.45 1.07 16.56
CA VAL A 53 14.23 2.07 17.29
C VAL A 53 13.40 3.34 17.52
N ASP A 54 12.79 3.91 16.48
CA ASP A 54 11.95 5.11 16.59
C ASP A 54 10.78 4.93 17.57
N VAL A 55 10.07 3.80 17.49
CA VAL A 55 8.95 3.49 18.39
C VAL A 55 9.43 3.32 19.82
N ALA A 56 10.57 2.66 20.04
CA ALA A 56 11.16 2.53 21.37
C ALA A 56 11.60 3.88 21.96
N GLU A 57 12.23 4.74 21.15
CA GLU A 57 12.65 6.09 21.56
C GLU A 57 11.45 6.99 21.90
N LYS A 58 10.40 6.98 21.05
CA LYS A 58 9.15 7.71 21.33
C LYS A 58 8.41 7.19 22.55
N THR A 59 8.49 5.88 22.83
CA THR A 59 7.94 5.29 24.06
C THR A 59 8.73 5.74 25.30
N LEU A 60 10.06 5.77 25.24
CA LEU A 60 10.91 6.31 26.30
C LEU A 60 10.65 7.81 26.57
N ALA A 61 10.45 8.58 25.50
CA ALA A 61 10.10 10.00 25.57
C ALA A 61 8.66 10.26 26.04
N LYS A 62 7.89 9.22 26.37
CA LYS A 62 6.46 9.28 26.77
C LYS A 62 5.55 9.95 25.73
N ILE A 63 5.96 10.00 24.47
CA ILE A 63 5.11 10.37 23.34
C ILE A 63 4.08 9.26 23.11
N TYR A 64 4.51 8.00 23.21
CA TYR A 64 3.61 6.85 23.24
C TYR A 64 3.40 6.38 24.69
N LEU A 65 2.18 6.54 25.18
CA LEU A 65 1.83 6.23 26.57
C LEU A 65 1.65 4.73 26.84
N SER A 66 1.41 3.92 25.81
CA SER A 66 1.15 2.49 25.94
C SER A 66 2.30 1.63 25.41
N TYR A 67 2.81 0.73 26.25
CA TYR A 67 3.78 -0.32 25.87
C TYR A 67 3.21 -1.31 24.84
N SER A 68 1.90 -1.37 24.64
CA SER A 68 1.30 -2.17 23.57
C SER A 68 1.81 -1.73 22.18
N ASN A 69 2.14 -0.45 22.00
CA ASN A 69 2.72 0.06 20.74
C ASN A 69 4.03 -0.64 20.39
N ILE A 70 4.96 -0.72 21.35
CA ILE A 70 6.26 -1.34 21.12
C ILE A 70 6.12 -2.87 21.00
N GLN A 71 5.27 -3.51 21.80
CA GLN A 71 5.05 -4.96 21.71
C GLN A 71 4.57 -5.40 20.32
N GLN A 72 3.62 -4.66 19.72
CA GLN A 72 3.13 -4.94 18.38
C GLN A 72 4.20 -4.69 17.31
N CYS A 73 4.99 -3.62 17.46
CA CYS A 73 6.12 -3.35 16.56
C CYS A 73 7.18 -4.45 16.62
N LEU A 74 7.49 -4.97 17.82
CA LEU A 74 8.44 -6.07 18.01
C LEU A 74 7.93 -7.37 17.39
N ALA A 75 6.63 -7.67 17.52
CA ALA A 75 6.01 -8.83 16.90
C ALA A 75 6.10 -8.78 15.36
N GLU A 76 5.79 -7.63 14.76
CA GLU A 76 5.96 -7.41 13.32
C GLU A 76 7.42 -7.51 12.88
N THR A 77 8.34 -6.96 13.67
CA THR A 77 9.79 -7.04 13.41
C THR A 77 10.27 -8.48 13.40
N LEU A 78 9.89 -9.26 14.41
CA LEU A 78 10.19 -10.69 14.49
C LEU A 78 9.63 -11.45 13.28
N TYR A 79 8.40 -11.13 12.86
CA TYR A 79 7.81 -11.72 11.66
C TYR A 79 8.65 -11.42 10.43
N ILE A 80 8.99 -10.16 10.18
CA ILE A 80 9.73 -9.75 8.97
C ILE A 80 11.11 -10.39 8.91
N ILE A 81 11.91 -10.30 9.98
CA ILE A 81 13.28 -10.86 9.98
C ILE A 81 13.31 -12.39 9.85
N ASN A 82 12.24 -13.07 10.26
CA ASN A 82 12.14 -14.53 10.16
C ASN A 82 11.75 -15.00 8.75
N HIS A 83 11.27 -14.10 7.90
CA HIS A 83 10.89 -14.41 6.51
C HIS A 83 11.85 -13.76 5.49
N ASP A 84 13.04 -13.37 5.94
CA ASP A 84 14.05 -12.71 5.13
C ASP A 84 15.15 -13.70 4.72
N ASN A 85 15.05 -14.18 3.48
CA ASN A 85 16.00 -15.13 2.90
C ASN A 85 17.44 -14.60 2.87
N THR A 86 17.65 -13.31 2.58
CA THR A 86 18.99 -12.72 2.51
C THR A 86 19.59 -12.61 3.91
N LEU A 87 18.80 -12.21 4.90
CA LEU A 87 19.24 -12.17 6.29
C LEU A 87 19.60 -13.57 6.82
N GLU A 88 18.78 -14.57 6.53
CA GLU A 88 19.02 -15.96 6.94
C GLU A 88 20.30 -16.54 6.32
N LYS A 89 20.52 -16.30 5.03
CA LYS A 89 21.66 -16.83 4.27
C LYS A 89 22.99 -16.17 4.67
N HIS A 90 23.02 -14.85 4.78
CA HIS A 90 24.27 -14.09 4.91
C HIS A 90 24.59 -13.64 6.33
N TYR A 91 23.58 -13.54 7.22
CA TYR A 91 23.76 -13.05 8.58
C TYR A 91 23.11 -13.94 9.66
N PRO A 92 23.33 -15.27 9.66
CA PRO A 92 22.64 -16.19 10.57
C PRO A 92 22.90 -15.87 12.05
N THR A 93 24.10 -15.42 12.41
CA THR A 93 24.45 -15.01 13.78
C THR A 93 23.68 -13.76 14.20
N ILE A 94 23.52 -12.78 13.30
CA ILE A 94 22.73 -11.57 13.57
C ILE A 94 21.26 -11.94 13.74
N LEU A 95 20.72 -12.77 12.85
CA LEU A 95 19.35 -13.25 12.94
C LEU A 95 19.08 -13.97 14.27
N HIS A 96 19.98 -14.86 14.71
CA HIS A 96 19.87 -15.53 16.01
C HIS A 96 19.87 -14.53 17.18
N MET A 97 20.76 -13.53 17.16
CA MET A 97 20.79 -12.49 18.19
C MET A 97 19.52 -11.63 18.20
N LEU A 98 19.01 -11.23 17.03
CA LEU A 98 17.77 -10.49 16.89
C LEU A 98 16.61 -11.29 17.47
N ARG A 99 16.44 -12.56 17.07
CA ARG A 99 15.41 -13.45 17.63
C ARG A 99 15.44 -13.47 19.15
N ARG A 100 16.62 -13.64 19.75
CA ARG A 100 16.78 -13.68 21.21
C ARG A 100 16.46 -12.35 21.88
N ASN A 101 16.90 -11.23 21.31
CA ASN A 101 16.80 -9.92 21.95
C ASN A 101 15.43 -9.25 21.76
N LEU A 102 14.73 -9.57 20.68
CA LEU A 102 13.39 -9.08 20.39
C LEU A 102 12.31 -9.91 21.11
N SER A 103 12.56 -11.21 21.31
CA SER A 103 11.63 -12.10 22.02
C SER A 103 11.63 -11.82 23.52
N GLY A 104 10.45 -11.62 24.11
CA GLY A 104 10.30 -11.51 25.56
C GLY A 104 10.78 -10.18 26.17
N LEU A 105 10.78 -9.09 25.39
CA LEU A 105 11.08 -7.76 25.93
C LEU A 105 10.10 -7.39 27.06
N GLY A 106 10.63 -7.04 28.23
CA GLY A 106 9.84 -6.56 29.36
C GLY A 106 9.32 -5.13 29.16
N SER A 107 8.46 -4.68 30.07
CA SER A 107 7.86 -3.33 30.07
C SER A 107 8.70 -2.31 30.86
N LYS A 108 10.03 -2.37 30.77
CA LYS A 108 10.93 -1.46 31.51
C LYS A 108 11.72 -0.56 30.57
N ASP A 109 11.95 0.68 30.99
CA ASP A 109 12.75 1.65 30.24
C ASP A 109 14.20 1.17 30.02
N SER A 110 14.77 0.40 30.95
CA SER A 110 16.09 -0.23 30.78
C SER A 110 16.14 -1.22 29.62
N ASP A 111 15.06 -1.98 29.42
CA ASP A 111 14.97 -2.95 28.33
C ASP A 111 14.91 -2.23 26.97
N LEU A 112 14.13 -1.14 26.90
CA LEU A 112 14.04 -0.27 25.72
C LEU A 112 15.40 0.37 25.37
N LYS A 113 16.14 0.87 26.36
CA LYS A 113 17.49 1.42 26.12
C LYS A 113 18.46 0.37 25.55
N ARG A 114 18.41 -0.85 26.11
CA ARG A 114 19.26 -1.96 25.65
C ARG A 114 18.95 -2.37 24.22
N ILE A 115 17.67 -2.53 23.87
CA ILE A 115 17.26 -2.91 22.51
C ILE A 115 17.61 -1.82 21.50
N ILE A 116 17.43 -0.54 21.83
CA ILE A 116 17.83 0.58 20.95
C ILE A 116 19.32 0.51 20.62
N ALA A 117 20.19 0.38 21.63
CA ALA A 117 21.62 0.30 21.43
C ALA A 117 22.02 -0.92 20.58
N HIS A 118 21.38 -2.07 20.82
CA HIS A 118 21.61 -3.27 20.05
C HIS A 118 21.18 -3.13 18.58
N LEU A 119 19.97 -2.61 18.34
CA LEU A 119 19.41 -2.45 17.01
C LEU A 119 20.21 -1.44 16.18
N LYS A 120 20.63 -0.31 16.75
CA LYS A 120 21.50 0.65 16.07
C LYS A 120 22.80 -0.01 15.57
N ASN A 121 23.43 -0.84 16.40
CA ASN A 121 24.63 -1.59 16.01
C ASN A 121 24.34 -2.63 14.91
N VAL A 122 23.19 -3.31 14.96
CA VAL A 122 22.80 -4.27 13.91
C VAL A 122 22.55 -3.55 12.59
N ILE A 123 21.83 -2.44 12.60
CA ILE A 123 21.53 -1.63 11.40
C ILE A 123 22.83 -1.24 10.69
N THR A 124 23.81 -0.68 11.42
CA THR A 124 25.12 -0.31 10.85
C THR A 124 25.85 -1.49 10.21
N LYS A 125 25.71 -2.71 10.76
CA LYS A 125 26.34 -3.91 10.19
C LYS A 125 25.64 -4.39 8.91
N LEU A 126 24.32 -4.25 8.84
CA LEU A 126 23.55 -4.64 7.66
C LEU A 126 23.75 -3.64 6.52
N ASP A 127 23.73 -2.34 6.83
CA ASP A 127 23.86 -1.25 5.84
C ASP A 127 25.13 -1.38 4.97
N ALA A 128 26.19 -2.02 5.48
CA ALA A 128 27.46 -2.16 4.78
C ALA A 128 27.42 -3.07 3.54
N SER A 129 26.57 -4.11 3.51
CA SER A 129 26.59 -5.11 2.43
C SER A 129 25.27 -5.84 2.16
N TYR A 130 24.20 -5.52 2.88
CA TYR A 130 22.93 -6.22 2.75
C TYR A 130 22.34 -6.11 1.34
N ILE A 131 22.40 -4.92 0.73
CA ILE A 131 21.88 -4.68 -0.62
C ILE A 131 22.66 -5.49 -1.66
N GLU A 132 23.99 -5.53 -1.58
CA GLU A 132 24.84 -6.34 -2.46
C GLU A 132 24.49 -7.83 -2.38
N ASN A 133 24.31 -8.33 -1.17
CA ASN A 133 23.94 -9.72 -0.92
C ASN A 133 22.54 -10.03 -1.49
N LEU A 134 21.56 -9.13 -1.30
CA LEU A 134 20.22 -9.26 -1.87
C LEU A 134 20.25 -9.29 -3.41
N LEU A 135 21.00 -8.40 -4.04
CA LEU A 135 21.12 -8.32 -5.49
C LEU A 135 21.80 -9.57 -6.07
N THR A 136 22.82 -10.08 -5.37
CA THR A 136 23.51 -11.32 -5.74
C THR A 136 22.58 -12.53 -5.61
N ASP A 137 21.83 -12.64 -4.52
CA ASP A 137 20.86 -13.70 -4.30
C ASP A 137 19.76 -13.67 -5.38
N LEU A 138 19.25 -12.48 -5.70
CA LEU A 138 18.21 -12.32 -6.72
C LEU A 138 18.73 -12.69 -8.11
N ARG A 139 19.95 -12.30 -8.47
CA ARG A 139 20.56 -12.68 -9.74
C ARG A 139 20.77 -14.19 -9.83
N THR A 140 21.16 -14.82 -8.73
CA THR A 140 21.30 -16.28 -8.63
C THR A 140 19.94 -16.96 -8.85
N ALA A 141 18.90 -16.50 -8.14
CA ALA A 141 17.54 -17.02 -8.28
C ALA A 141 17.00 -16.87 -9.72
N ILE A 142 17.28 -15.75 -10.39
CA ILE A 142 16.92 -15.53 -11.80
C ILE A 142 17.65 -16.53 -12.72
N ASN A 143 18.94 -16.76 -12.50
CA ASN A 143 19.73 -17.68 -13.32
C ASN A 143 19.31 -19.14 -13.14
N ASP A 144 18.97 -19.52 -11.91
CA ASP A 144 18.54 -20.87 -11.53
C ASP A 144 17.06 -21.12 -11.87
N GLY A 145 16.29 -20.07 -12.18
CA GLY A 145 14.85 -20.17 -12.41
C GLY A 145 14.06 -20.43 -11.11
N SER A 146 14.59 -20.03 -9.95
CA SER A 146 13.97 -20.22 -8.63
C SER A 146 12.77 -19.29 -8.43
N GLU A 147 11.61 -19.64 -8.99
CA GLU A 147 10.42 -18.77 -9.07
C GLU A 147 9.99 -18.16 -7.73
N LYS A 148 9.98 -18.97 -6.66
CA LYS A 148 9.64 -18.52 -5.30
C LYS A 148 10.63 -17.49 -4.76
N GLU A 149 11.93 -17.71 -4.98
CA GLU A 149 12.98 -16.80 -4.54
C GLU A 149 12.96 -15.49 -5.34
N ILE A 150 12.75 -15.57 -6.66
CA ILE A 150 12.56 -14.39 -7.52
C ILE A 150 11.44 -13.52 -6.94
N MET A 151 10.28 -14.09 -6.64
CA MET A 151 9.14 -13.34 -6.08
C MET A 151 9.48 -12.68 -4.73
N ASN A 152 10.11 -13.41 -3.81
CA ASN A 152 10.42 -12.92 -2.47
C ASN A 152 11.50 -11.83 -2.49
N LEU A 153 12.61 -12.08 -3.18
CA LEU A 153 13.75 -11.16 -3.25
C LEU A 153 13.39 -9.88 -4.04
N THR A 154 12.57 -10.00 -5.09
CA THR A 154 12.05 -8.82 -5.81
C THR A 154 11.18 -7.95 -4.90
N ASN A 155 10.36 -8.55 -4.03
CA ASN A 155 9.55 -7.80 -3.07
C ASN A 155 10.44 -6.98 -2.10
N CYS A 156 11.49 -7.61 -1.58
CA CYS A 156 12.48 -6.95 -0.72
C CYS A 156 13.18 -5.80 -1.46
N MET A 157 13.65 -6.03 -2.69
CA MET A 157 14.30 -5.02 -3.52
C MET A 157 13.41 -3.80 -3.78
N VAL A 158 12.14 -4.01 -4.17
CA VAL A 158 11.18 -2.91 -4.39
C VAL A 158 10.89 -2.16 -3.08
N SER A 159 10.77 -2.88 -1.95
CA SER A 159 10.56 -2.26 -0.63
C SER A 159 11.71 -1.33 -0.26
N ILE A 160 12.96 -1.76 -0.46
CA ILE A 160 14.15 -0.94 -0.18
C ILE A 160 14.20 0.26 -1.12
N ALA A 161 13.92 0.08 -2.42
CA ALA A 161 13.91 1.19 -3.38
C ALA A 161 12.92 2.30 -2.99
N ILE A 162 11.70 1.93 -2.57
CA ILE A 162 10.70 2.90 -2.08
C ILE A 162 11.19 3.59 -0.81
N GLN A 163 11.80 2.84 0.12
CA GLN A 163 12.37 3.41 1.34
C GLN A 163 13.51 4.40 1.06
N HIS A 164 14.33 4.13 0.04
CA HIS A 164 15.39 5.05 -0.41
C HIS A 164 14.83 6.35 -1.01
N GLY A 165 13.52 6.45 -1.28
CA GLY A 165 12.88 7.68 -1.73
C GLY A 165 12.41 7.66 -3.18
N TRP A 166 12.45 6.50 -3.85
CA TRP A 166 11.85 6.34 -5.18
C TRP A 166 10.32 6.31 -5.09
N SER A 167 9.67 6.99 -6.03
CA SER A 167 8.23 6.83 -6.23
C SER A 167 7.89 5.50 -6.91
N SER A 168 6.78 4.87 -6.51
CA SER A 168 6.30 3.66 -7.18
C SER A 168 6.04 3.88 -8.68
N SER A 169 5.64 5.10 -9.08
CA SER A 169 5.42 5.45 -10.48
C SER A 169 6.71 5.43 -11.31
N GLU A 170 7.84 5.90 -10.75
CA GLU A 170 9.12 5.80 -11.47
C GLU A 170 9.63 4.36 -11.47
N LEU A 171 9.52 3.63 -10.35
CA LEU A 171 9.93 2.23 -10.29
C LEU A 171 9.16 1.37 -11.30
N PHE A 172 7.86 1.63 -11.47
CA PHE A 172 7.04 0.96 -12.47
C PHE A 172 7.58 1.12 -13.90
N ASN A 173 8.16 2.29 -14.21
CA ASN A 173 8.68 2.59 -15.54
C ASN A 173 10.14 2.15 -15.72
N CYS A 174 10.97 2.24 -14.68
CA CYS A 174 12.41 2.01 -14.80
C CYS A 174 12.78 0.58 -15.17
N VAL A 175 11.91 -0.40 -14.89
CA VAL A 175 12.10 -1.81 -15.30
C VAL A 175 12.15 -1.98 -16.82
N ASN A 176 11.65 -1.01 -17.59
CA ASN A 176 11.75 -1.01 -19.05
C ASN A 176 13.18 -0.89 -19.57
N ILE A 177 14.16 -0.52 -18.73
CA ILE A 177 15.60 -0.62 -19.07
C ILE A 177 15.96 -2.05 -19.50
N LEU A 178 15.29 -3.06 -18.94
CA LEU A 178 15.51 -4.47 -19.28
C LEU A 178 14.99 -4.86 -20.68
N LEU A 179 14.26 -3.96 -21.35
CA LEU A 179 13.77 -4.12 -22.73
C LEU A 179 14.66 -3.44 -23.77
N GLU A 180 15.69 -2.69 -23.36
CA GLU A 180 16.62 -2.03 -24.29
C GLU A 180 17.38 -3.05 -25.15
N SER A 181 18.11 -2.63 -26.19
CA SER A 181 18.72 -3.56 -27.16
C SER A 181 20.05 -4.19 -26.73
N GLU A 182 20.61 -3.81 -25.58
CA GLU A 182 21.92 -4.30 -25.10
C GLU A 182 21.92 -5.76 -24.63
N GLU A 183 23.08 -6.26 -24.19
CA GLU A 183 23.19 -7.57 -23.55
C GLU A 183 22.57 -7.61 -22.16
N ILE A 184 22.06 -8.77 -21.74
CA ILE A 184 21.35 -8.96 -20.45
C ILE A 184 22.14 -8.44 -19.25
N ASN A 185 23.45 -8.71 -19.19
CA ASN A 185 24.29 -8.27 -18.07
C ASN A 185 24.39 -6.75 -18.03
N ILE A 186 24.54 -6.09 -19.18
CA ILE A 186 24.60 -4.63 -19.27
C ILE A 186 23.28 -4.01 -18.84
N LYS A 187 22.14 -4.55 -19.32
CA LYS A 187 20.81 -4.05 -18.92
C LYS A 187 20.56 -4.21 -17.42
N TRP A 188 20.95 -5.35 -16.85
CA TRP A 188 20.82 -5.62 -15.42
C TRP A 188 21.64 -4.62 -14.60
N GLU A 189 22.92 -4.42 -14.95
CA GLU A 189 23.76 -3.45 -14.25
C GLU A 189 23.21 -2.03 -14.39
N LYS A 190 22.80 -1.59 -15.59
CA LYS A 190 22.15 -0.28 -15.77
C LYS A 190 20.93 -0.11 -14.87
N PHE A 191 20.07 -1.12 -14.80
CA PHE A 191 18.86 -1.10 -14.00
C PHE A 191 19.17 -1.01 -12.49
N VAL A 192 20.09 -1.85 -12.00
CA VAL A 192 20.52 -1.85 -10.60
C VAL A 192 21.22 -0.55 -10.24
N SER A 193 22.16 -0.08 -11.08
CA SER A 193 22.86 1.18 -10.89
C SER A 193 21.91 2.37 -10.86
N LYS A 194 20.87 2.37 -11.70
CA LYS A 194 19.86 3.43 -11.65
C LYS A 194 19.19 3.47 -10.28
N ILE A 195 18.87 2.34 -9.65
CA ILE A 195 18.04 2.32 -8.43
C ILE A 195 18.89 2.46 -7.15
N PHE A 196 20.03 1.79 -7.07
CA PHE A 196 20.79 1.62 -5.82
C PHE A 196 22.14 2.34 -5.79
N TYR A 197 22.71 2.69 -6.95
CA TYR A 197 24.02 3.36 -7.02
C TYR A 197 23.94 4.77 -7.64
N SER A 198 22.74 5.23 -7.99
CA SER A 198 22.55 6.62 -8.38
C SER A 198 22.50 7.51 -7.14
N GLU A 199 22.92 8.76 -7.32
CA GLU A 199 22.71 9.80 -6.32
C GLU A 199 21.43 10.56 -6.63
N GLU A 200 20.86 11.21 -5.61
CA GLU A 200 19.80 12.15 -5.85
C GLU A 200 20.28 13.27 -6.78
N GLN A 201 19.45 13.64 -7.75
CA GLN A 201 19.74 14.69 -8.72
C GLN A 201 18.95 15.96 -8.36
N GLU A 202 19.65 17.10 -8.42
CA GLU A 202 19.01 18.41 -8.28
C GLU A 202 18.01 18.65 -9.42
N ARG A 203 16.75 18.85 -9.04
CA ARG A 203 15.64 19.18 -9.93
C ARG A 203 15.12 20.57 -9.62
N ILE A 204 14.80 21.30 -10.69
CA ILE A 204 14.08 22.57 -10.59
C ILE A 204 12.60 22.28 -10.74
N ILE A 205 11.83 22.74 -9.77
CA ILE A 205 10.39 22.57 -9.72
C ILE A 205 9.74 23.94 -9.83
N LEU A 206 8.89 24.11 -10.83
CA LEU A 206 8.06 25.29 -10.99
C LEU A 206 6.61 24.93 -10.69
N ILE A 207 6.03 25.58 -9.71
CA ILE A 207 4.64 25.41 -9.31
C ILE A 207 3.91 26.69 -9.65
N ASN A 208 2.89 26.64 -10.51
CA ASN A 208 2.14 27.87 -10.82
C ASN A 208 1.49 28.43 -9.55
N THR A 209 1.34 29.75 -9.45
CA THR A 209 0.45 30.34 -8.45
C THR A 209 -0.98 29.85 -8.70
N PHE A 210 -1.60 29.21 -7.71
CA PHE A 210 -2.94 28.58 -7.81
C PHE A 210 -3.92 29.09 -6.74
N PHE A 211 -3.45 29.89 -5.79
CA PHE A 211 -4.26 30.46 -4.71
C PHE A 211 -4.91 31.79 -5.12
N LYS A 212 -6.00 32.14 -4.44
CA LYS A 212 -6.68 33.43 -4.58
C LYS A 212 -6.21 34.40 -3.51
N ILE A 213 -6.04 35.65 -3.90
CA ILE A 213 -5.57 36.72 -3.01
C ILE A 213 -6.79 37.46 -2.45
N LYS A 214 -6.81 37.69 -1.12
CA LYS A 214 -7.88 38.46 -0.47
C LYS A 214 -7.61 39.96 -0.55
N SER A 215 -8.66 40.78 -0.40
CA SER A 215 -8.62 42.25 -0.55
C SER A 215 -7.55 42.97 0.30
N GLU A 216 -7.15 42.40 1.43
CA GLU A 216 -6.11 42.96 2.32
C GLU A 216 -4.67 42.64 1.85
N GLY A 217 -4.50 41.66 0.95
CA GLY A 217 -3.24 41.36 0.29
C GLY A 217 -3.25 41.94 -1.12
N ASP A 218 -2.42 42.95 -1.42
CA ASP A 218 -2.08 43.18 -2.83
C ASP A 218 -1.12 42.08 -3.31
N THR A 219 -1.13 41.78 -4.61
CA THR A 219 -0.28 40.74 -5.21
C THR A 219 1.21 40.93 -4.94
N GLY A 220 1.69 42.17 -4.89
CA GLY A 220 3.08 42.48 -4.56
C GLY A 220 3.41 42.14 -3.11
N THR A 221 2.50 42.42 -2.17
CA THR A 221 2.66 42.09 -0.75
C THR A 221 2.69 40.58 -0.53
N VAL A 222 1.79 39.82 -1.15
CA VAL A 222 1.79 38.35 -1.06
C VAL A 222 3.11 37.77 -1.56
N PHE A 223 3.58 38.23 -2.73
CA PHE A 223 4.83 37.73 -3.30
C PHE A 223 6.06 38.12 -2.48
N ARG A 224 6.11 39.35 -1.94
CA ARG A 224 7.18 39.75 -1.00
C ARG A 224 7.20 38.88 0.25
N ASN A 225 6.03 38.55 0.80
CA ASN A 225 5.95 37.69 1.98
C ASN A 225 6.36 36.25 1.66
N LEU A 226 5.95 35.69 0.51
CA LEU A 226 6.44 34.39 0.05
C LEU A 226 7.97 34.37 -0.07
N SER A 227 8.57 35.41 -0.67
CA SER A 227 10.03 35.51 -0.76
C SER A 227 10.72 35.64 0.59
N ARG A 228 10.12 36.36 1.56
CA ARG A 228 10.61 36.43 2.95
C ARG A 228 10.55 35.07 3.66
N LEU A 229 9.59 34.23 3.30
CA LEU A 229 9.45 32.87 3.78
C LEU A 229 10.30 31.86 2.98
N GLY A 230 11.15 32.34 2.06
CA GLY A 230 12.09 31.52 1.29
C GLY A 230 11.52 30.94 0.00
N VAL A 231 10.32 31.33 -0.43
CA VAL A 231 9.72 30.89 -1.70
C VAL A 231 10.02 31.91 -2.79
N GLU A 232 10.89 31.54 -3.72
CA GLU A 232 11.23 32.35 -4.89
C GLU A 232 10.06 32.35 -5.89
N ILE A 233 9.70 33.52 -6.43
CA ILE A 233 8.63 33.66 -7.42
C ILE A 233 9.16 34.31 -8.68
N LYS A 234 9.07 33.59 -9.80
CA LYS A 234 9.49 34.05 -11.11
C LYS A 234 8.31 34.19 -12.07
N SER A 235 8.39 35.13 -13.00
CA SER A 235 7.56 35.16 -14.19
C SER A 235 8.08 34.19 -15.26
N CYS A 236 7.32 33.98 -16.33
CA CYS A 236 7.78 33.18 -17.47
C CYS A 236 9.00 33.81 -18.15
N ASP A 237 9.04 35.14 -18.26
CA ASP A 237 10.15 35.83 -18.93
C ASP A 237 11.45 35.76 -18.10
N ASP A 238 11.36 35.85 -16.77
CA ASP A 238 12.52 35.61 -15.88
C ASP A 238 13.11 34.20 -16.02
N PHE A 239 12.31 33.23 -16.49
CA PHE A 239 12.74 31.84 -16.67
C PHE A 239 13.27 31.56 -18.09
N LYS A 240 12.83 32.31 -19.10
CA LYS A 240 13.36 32.20 -20.48
C LYS A 240 14.85 32.46 -20.54
N GLU A 241 15.36 33.38 -19.72
CA GLU A 241 16.79 33.68 -19.64
C GLU A 241 17.60 32.48 -19.14
N ASP A 242 17.08 31.77 -18.13
CA ASP A 242 17.79 30.65 -17.50
C ASP A 242 17.58 29.31 -18.25
N TYR A 243 16.40 29.09 -18.85
CA TYR A 243 15.97 27.80 -19.42
C TYR A 243 14.99 27.97 -20.60
N PRO A 244 15.47 28.39 -21.78
CA PRO A 244 14.64 28.77 -22.93
C PRO A 244 13.76 27.62 -23.45
N ASP A 245 14.28 26.39 -23.52
CA ASP A 245 13.58 25.21 -24.07
C ASP A 245 12.34 24.80 -23.26
N PHE A 246 12.25 25.23 -22.00
CA PHE A 246 11.15 24.87 -21.11
C PHE A 246 10.11 25.99 -20.95
N ALA A 247 10.50 27.23 -21.20
CA ALA A 247 9.63 28.38 -21.02
C ALA A 247 8.39 28.34 -21.93
N ASP A 248 8.48 27.71 -23.10
CA ASP A 248 7.35 27.54 -24.03
C ASP A 248 6.20 26.70 -23.45
N LYS A 249 6.49 25.87 -22.43
CA LYS A 249 5.47 25.07 -21.72
C LYS A 249 4.80 25.84 -20.58
N LEU A 250 5.34 27.02 -20.23
CA LEU A 250 4.82 27.87 -19.17
C LEU A 250 3.81 28.87 -19.72
N SER A 251 2.81 29.21 -18.89
CA SER A 251 1.84 30.24 -19.25
C SER A 251 2.45 31.63 -19.03
N PRO A 252 2.50 32.50 -20.07
CA PRO A 252 3.08 33.84 -19.93
C PRO A 252 2.34 34.73 -18.91
N LYS A 253 1.07 34.42 -18.63
CA LYS A 253 0.20 35.18 -17.72
C LYS A 253 0.32 34.76 -16.26
N ARG A 254 1.03 33.66 -15.95
CA ARG A 254 1.14 33.12 -14.59
C ARG A 254 2.52 33.39 -14.01
N ARG A 255 2.58 33.47 -12.68
CA ARG A 255 3.84 33.39 -11.95
C ARG A 255 4.03 31.98 -11.40
N TYR A 256 5.27 31.65 -11.14
CA TYR A 256 5.70 30.33 -10.71
C TYR A 256 6.53 30.45 -9.44
N MET A 257 6.17 29.65 -8.43
CA MET A 257 7.00 29.39 -7.27
C MET A 257 8.11 28.42 -7.69
N LEU A 258 9.36 28.83 -7.51
CA LEU A 258 10.54 28.05 -7.87
C LEU A 258 11.09 27.36 -6.62
N MET A 259 11.29 26.05 -6.73
CA MET A 259 11.93 25.23 -5.70
C MET A 259 13.06 24.43 -6.33
N LYS A 260 14.20 24.33 -5.63
CA LYS A 260 15.29 23.42 -5.98
C LYS A 260 15.26 22.26 -5.01
N VAL A 261 15.13 21.05 -5.53
CA VAL A 261 14.92 19.84 -4.72
C VAL A 261 15.83 18.74 -5.21
N SER A 262 16.53 18.09 -4.28
CA SER A 262 17.26 16.85 -4.53
C SER A 262 16.32 15.66 -4.39
N ALA A 263 16.26 14.78 -5.39
CA ALA A 263 15.43 13.57 -5.38
C ALA A 263 15.97 12.50 -6.34
N TYR A 264 15.46 11.28 -6.26
CA TYR A 264 15.76 10.22 -7.24
C TYR A 264 14.94 10.34 -8.52
N ASP A 265 13.68 10.76 -8.41
CA ASP A 265 12.74 10.84 -9.52
C ASP A 265 11.85 12.10 -9.47
N ASP A 266 11.19 12.38 -10.60
CA ASP A 266 10.39 13.58 -10.80
C ASP A 266 9.15 13.64 -9.89
N TYR A 267 8.53 12.49 -9.58
CA TYR A 267 7.34 12.45 -8.73
C TYR A 267 7.70 12.72 -7.28
N SER A 268 8.79 12.12 -6.79
CA SER A 268 9.31 12.41 -5.45
C SER A 268 9.76 13.87 -5.32
N ALA A 269 10.37 14.44 -6.36
CA ALA A 269 10.74 15.85 -6.38
C ALA A 269 9.53 16.79 -6.33
N ALA A 270 8.48 16.49 -7.10
CA ALA A 270 7.23 17.23 -7.09
C ALA A 270 6.54 17.17 -5.72
N HIS A 271 6.51 16.00 -5.07
CA HIS A 271 5.98 15.84 -3.71
C HIS A 271 6.74 16.69 -2.69
N LYS A 272 8.09 16.57 -2.67
CA LYS A 272 8.98 17.37 -1.81
C LYS A 272 8.78 18.88 -2.02
N ALA A 273 8.58 19.34 -3.26
CA ALA A 273 8.35 20.75 -3.55
C ALA A 273 7.01 21.27 -3.05
N ILE A 274 5.91 20.51 -3.18
CA ILE A 274 4.61 20.87 -2.60
C ILE A 274 4.74 21.03 -1.08
N ARG A 275 5.42 20.09 -0.42
CA ARG A 275 5.68 20.15 1.02
C ARG A 275 6.52 21.37 1.38
N GLY A 276 7.53 21.70 0.57
CA GLY A 276 8.39 22.86 0.82
C GLY A 276 7.66 24.20 0.79
N ILE A 277 6.55 24.32 0.05
CA ILE A 277 5.77 25.56 -0.01
C ILE A 277 4.57 25.58 0.95
N SER A 278 4.18 24.45 1.54
CA SER A 278 2.92 24.34 2.29
C SER A 278 2.89 25.24 3.52
N ASP A 279 3.99 25.31 4.28
CA ASP A 279 4.06 26.12 5.50
C ASP A 279 3.92 27.61 5.18
N SER A 280 4.53 28.05 4.08
CA SER A 280 4.42 29.43 3.61
C SER A 280 2.99 29.79 3.22
N LEU A 281 2.31 28.90 2.49
CA LEU A 281 0.91 29.08 2.12
C LEU A 281 -0.02 29.03 3.34
N ASN A 282 0.26 28.16 4.31
CA ASN A 282 -0.50 28.05 5.55
C ASN A 282 -0.40 29.34 6.38
N ILE A 283 0.79 29.92 6.53
CA ILE A 283 1.01 31.20 7.22
C ILE A 283 0.20 32.31 6.53
N LEU A 284 0.30 32.41 5.20
CA LEU A 284 -0.40 33.46 4.46
C LEU A 284 -1.92 33.31 4.49
N SER A 285 -2.42 32.08 4.45
CA SER A 285 -3.85 31.78 4.60
C SER A 285 -4.33 32.12 6.01
N PHE A 286 -3.55 31.80 7.05
CA PHE A 286 -3.90 32.08 8.44
C PHE A 286 -4.03 33.59 8.71
N TYR A 287 -3.10 34.39 8.18
CA TYR A 287 -3.13 35.84 8.27
C TYR A 287 -3.99 36.52 7.19
N ASN A 288 -4.86 35.76 6.50
CA ASN A 288 -5.80 36.27 5.50
C ASN A 288 -5.18 37.03 4.31
N PHE A 289 -3.90 36.86 4.02
CA PHE A 289 -3.29 37.41 2.79
C PHE A 289 -3.80 36.68 1.53
N ILE A 290 -4.10 35.39 1.67
CA ILE A 290 -4.69 34.55 0.64
C ILE A 290 -5.93 33.83 1.18
N GLU A 291 -6.78 33.34 0.29
CA GLU A 291 -7.79 32.33 0.65
C GLU A 291 -7.11 31.01 1.05
N TYR A 292 -7.88 30.13 1.69
CA TYR A 292 -7.44 28.76 1.88
C TYR A 292 -7.05 28.16 0.52
N TRP A 293 -6.04 27.28 0.55
CA TRP A 293 -5.46 26.73 -0.65
C TRP A 293 -5.73 25.23 -0.72
N ASP A 294 -5.94 24.73 -1.94
CA ASP A 294 -6.02 23.31 -2.22
C ASP A 294 -5.17 22.98 -3.46
N LEU A 295 -5.05 21.70 -3.79
CA LEU A 295 -4.22 21.28 -4.92
C LEU A 295 -5.01 21.16 -6.23
N LYS A 296 -6.24 21.64 -6.37
CA LYS A 296 -7.06 21.34 -7.56
C LYS A 296 -6.50 21.96 -8.86
N ASP A 297 -6.01 23.20 -8.78
CA ASP A 297 -5.56 23.99 -9.94
C ASP A 297 -4.04 24.08 -10.10
N ILE A 298 -3.29 23.24 -9.36
CA ILE A 298 -1.84 23.20 -9.42
C ILE A 298 -1.36 22.42 -10.66
N LYS A 299 -0.32 22.95 -11.28
CA LYS A 299 0.47 22.38 -12.35
C LYS A 299 1.93 22.46 -11.92
N ILE A 300 2.57 21.32 -11.92
CA ILE A 300 3.92 21.16 -11.43
C ILE A 300 4.79 20.82 -12.61
N HIS A 301 5.83 21.60 -12.79
CA HIS A 301 6.73 21.53 -13.91
C HIS A 301 8.09 21.15 -13.36
N VAL A 302 8.60 19.99 -13.75
CA VAL A 302 9.86 19.42 -13.27
C VAL A 302 10.87 19.49 -14.38
N LEU A 303 12.04 20.05 -14.09
CA LEU A 303 13.20 20.09 -14.97
C LEU A 303 14.38 19.42 -14.28
N ASN A 304 14.96 18.42 -14.95
CA ASN A 304 16.20 17.79 -14.53
C ASN A 304 17.37 18.55 -15.16
N LYS A 305 18.27 19.11 -14.34
CA LYS A 305 19.40 19.91 -14.85
C LYS A 305 20.44 19.06 -15.58
N GLN A 306 20.65 17.83 -15.12
CA GLN A 306 21.67 16.94 -15.63
C GLN A 306 21.25 16.37 -16.99
N THR A 307 20.00 15.92 -17.12
CA THR A 307 19.51 15.30 -18.36
C THR A 307 18.86 16.28 -19.34
N LYS A 308 18.51 17.50 -18.87
CA LYS A 308 17.68 18.49 -19.57
C LYS A 308 16.25 17.99 -19.89
N GLU A 309 15.87 16.83 -19.36
CA GLU A 309 14.51 16.33 -19.49
C GLU A 309 13.54 17.13 -18.65
N ASN A 310 12.30 17.20 -19.11
CA ASN A 310 11.26 17.88 -18.38
C ASN A 310 9.92 17.14 -18.43
N ARG A 311 9.14 17.31 -17.37
CA ARG A 311 7.84 16.65 -17.17
C ARG A 311 6.86 17.62 -16.54
N THR A 312 5.59 17.52 -16.94
CA THR A 312 4.49 18.16 -16.23
C THR A 312 3.77 17.11 -15.42
N ILE A 313 3.59 17.37 -14.12
CA ILE A 313 2.96 16.48 -13.14
C ILE A 313 1.73 17.18 -12.59
N HIS A 314 0.64 16.45 -12.50
CA HIS A 314 -0.60 16.87 -11.87
C HIS A 314 -0.76 16.22 -10.48
N PRO A 315 -1.55 16.81 -9.57
CA PRO A 315 -1.87 16.22 -8.27
C PRO A 315 -2.35 14.78 -8.34
N ASN A 316 -3.16 14.46 -9.34
CA ASN A 316 -3.69 13.12 -9.52
C ASN A 316 -2.58 12.11 -9.87
N ASP A 317 -1.49 12.55 -10.49
CA ASP A 317 -0.35 11.69 -10.74
C ASP A 317 0.40 11.36 -9.44
N LEU A 318 0.29 12.21 -8.41
CA LEU A 318 0.95 12.03 -7.11
C LEU A 318 0.06 11.36 -6.06
N TYR A 319 -1.18 11.82 -5.90
CA TYR A 319 -2.01 11.52 -4.73
C TYR A 319 -3.35 10.87 -5.06
N LYS A 320 -3.60 10.50 -6.33
CA LYS A 320 -4.80 9.73 -6.67
C LYS A 320 -4.66 8.33 -6.10
N THR A 321 -5.57 7.98 -5.22
CA THR A 321 -5.71 6.64 -4.63
C THR A 321 -6.64 5.77 -5.47
N TYR A 322 -6.57 4.44 -5.30
CA TYR A 322 -7.55 3.56 -5.93
C TYR A 322 -8.92 3.67 -5.28
N ASN A 323 -9.95 3.88 -6.10
CA ASN A 323 -11.35 3.75 -5.70
C ASN A 323 -11.77 2.29 -5.90
N SER A 324 -11.42 1.42 -4.94
CA SER A 324 -11.82 0.00 -4.91
C SER A 324 -13.29 -0.21 -4.53
N ILE A 325 -14.17 0.76 -4.80
CA ILE A 325 -15.60 0.62 -4.50
C ILE A 325 -16.14 -0.44 -5.46
N ASP A 326 -16.32 -1.66 -4.94
CA ASP A 326 -17.10 -2.71 -5.57
C ASP A 326 -18.52 -2.14 -5.77
N SER A 327 -18.79 -1.64 -6.97
CA SER A 327 -20.08 -1.14 -7.43
C SER A 327 -21.12 -2.26 -7.58
N SER A 328 -20.98 -3.32 -6.78
CA SER A 328 -21.93 -4.42 -6.76
C SER A 328 -23.30 -3.87 -6.38
N ASN A 329 -24.23 -3.94 -7.33
CA ASN A 329 -25.62 -3.50 -7.14
C ASN A 329 -26.27 -4.14 -5.90
N LYS A 330 -25.78 -5.32 -5.46
CA LYS A 330 -26.28 -6.03 -4.27
C LYS A 330 -25.96 -5.30 -2.95
N VAL A 331 -24.72 -4.85 -2.75
CA VAL A 331 -24.37 -4.14 -1.51
C VAL A 331 -25.09 -2.80 -1.47
N PHE A 332 -25.12 -2.08 -2.59
CA PHE A 332 -25.90 -0.84 -2.70
C PHE A 332 -27.39 -1.06 -2.37
N ALA A 333 -28.02 -2.09 -2.93
CA ALA A 333 -29.41 -2.43 -2.62
C ALA A 333 -29.62 -2.75 -1.13
N ARG A 334 -28.69 -3.50 -0.51
CA ARG A 334 -28.70 -3.75 0.94
C ARG A 334 -28.58 -2.44 1.73
N THR A 335 -27.67 -1.55 1.35
CA THR A 335 -27.55 -0.21 1.96
C THR A 335 -28.87 0.56 1.86
N CYS A 336 -29.49 0.63 0.69
CA CYS A 336 -30.79 1.27 0.52
C CYS A 336 -31.86 0.66 1.43
N SER A 337 -31.92 -0.68 1.53
CA SER A 337 -32.88 -1.35 2.41
C SER A 337 -32.68 -1.00 3.89
N LEU A 338 -31.42 -0.92 4.34
CA LEU A 338 -31.08 -0.53 5.70
C LEU A 338 -31.47 0.93 6.00
N LEU A 339 -31.28 1.83 5.02
CA LEU A 339 -31.63 3.24 5.16
C LEU A 339 -33.14 3.49 5.21
N VAL A 340 -33.98 2.53 4.82
CA VAL A 340 -35.45 2.62 4.90
C VAL A 340 -36.00 2.05 6.23
N GLN A 341 -35.29 1.17 6.94
CA GLN A 341 -35.76 0.55 8.20
C GLN A 341 -35.82 1.52 9.40
N ASP A 342 -36.65 1.31 10.42
CA ASP A 342 -36.68 2.17 11.62
C ASP A 342 -35.53 1.87 12.62
N ASN A 343 -34.28 2.05 12.19
CA ASN A 343 -33.11 1.95 13.06
C ASN A 343 -32.16 3.15 12.88
N GLN A 344 -32.49 4.25 13.56
CA GLN A 344 -31.78 5.51 13.40
C GLN A 344 -30.30 5.44 13.82
N ALA A 345 -29.98 4.69 14.89
CA ALA A 345 -28.62 4.62 15.42
C ALA A 345 -27.62 3.95 14.45
N ILE A 346 -28.01 2.84 13.81
CA ILE A 346 -27.14 2.17 12.82
C ILE A 346 -27.02 3.01 11.55
N LYS A 347 -28.12 3.62 11.09
CA LYS A 347 -28.12 4.50 9.91
C LYS A 347 -27.14 5.65 10.08
N GLU A 348 -27.20 6.36 11.21
CA GLU A 348 -26.34 7.51 11.47
C GLU A 348 -24.85 7.12 11.42
N ARG A 349 -24.47 5.96 11.96
CA ARG A 349 -23.09 5.47 11.89
C ARG A 349 -22.62 5.20 10.46
N ILE A 350 -23.44 4.51 9.66
CA ILE A 350 -23.10 4.21 8.27
C ILE A 350 -23.02 5.49 7.43
N LEU A 351 -24.00 6.40 7.59
CA LEU A 351 -24.00 7.68 6.88
C LEU A 351 -22.82 8.57 7.28
N ASN A 352 -22.45 8.60 8.56
CA ASN A 352 -21.26 9.31 9.02
C ASN A 352 -19.99 8.72 8.40
N SER A 353 -19.87 7.39 8.36
CA SER A 353 -18.72 6.73 7.71
C SER A 353 -18.62 7.11 6.22
N PHE A 354 -19.75 7.12 5.49
CA PHE A 354 -19.78 7.60 4.11
C PHE A 354 -19.41 9.08 3.98
N GLY A 355 -19.95 9.95 4.84
CA GLY A 355 -19.65 11.37 4.86
C GLY A 355 -18.16 11.65 5.03
N TYR A 356 -17.54 11.06 6.07
CA TYR A 356 -16.10 11.21 6.32
C TYR A 356 -15.23 10.59 5.21
N THR A 357 -15.65 9.45 4.64
CA THR A 357 -14.95 8.85 3.49
C THR A 357 -14.97 9.78 2.28
N ASN A 358 -16.11 10.42 1.98
CA ASN A 358 -16.22 11.38 0.89
C ASN A 358 -15.40 12.64 1.14
N MET A 359 -15.40 13.18 2.36
CA MET A 359 -14.55 14.31 2.74
C MET A 359 -13.07 14.00 2.56
N SER A 360 -12.66 12.79 2.96
CA SER A 360 -11.31 12.28 2.73
C SER A 360 -10.98 12.23 1.23
N GLN A 361 -11.80 11.59 0.41
CA GLN A 361 -11.54 11.47 -1.03
C GLN A 361 -11.51 12.82 -1.76
N ALA A 362 -12.33 13.78 -1.32
CA ALA A 362 -12.40 15.12 -1.88
C ALA A 362 -11.18 15.99 -1.54
N SER A 363 -10.51 15.74 -0.40
CA SER A 363 -9.28 16.44 -0.06
C SER A 363 -8.12 15.95 -0.92
N LEU A 364 -7.21 16.84 -1.29
CA LEU A 364 -5.95 16.50 -1.95
C LEU A 364 -4.76 16.54 -0.98
N LEU A 365 -4.94 17.10 0.22
CA LEU A 365 -3.93 17.12 1.28
C LEU A 365 -3.91 15.77 2.00
N GLN A 366 -2.72 15.20 2.19
CA GLN A 366 -2.59 13.83 2.65
C GLN A 366 -3.00 13.66 4.12
N GLU A 367 -2.68 14.63 4.97
CA GLU A 367 -3.03 14.64 6.39
C GLU A 367 -4.55 14.68 6.58
N GLU A 368 -5.23 15.55 5.83
CA GLU A 368 -6.69 15.64 5.84
C GLU A 368 -7.36 14.37 5.29
N LYS A 369 -6.83 13.84 4.17
CA LYS A 369 -7.25 12.54 3.62
C LYS A 369 -7.17 11.48 4.71
N PHE A 370 -6.00 11.34 5.34
CA PHE A 370 -5.75 10.33 6.35
C PHE A 370 -6.66 10.48 7.58
N MET A 371 -6.78 11.69 8.13
CA MET A 371 -7.58 11.95 9.33
C MET A 371 -9.06 11.68 9.09
N ASN A 372 -9.62 12.15 7.97
CA ASN A 372 -11.02 11.89 7.64
C ASN A 372 -11.28 10.40 7.37
N ALA A 373 -10.36 9.70 6.72
CA ALA A 373 -10.47 8.25 6.54
C ALA A 373 -10.44 7.51 7.89
N TRP A 374 -9.54 7.88 8.80
CA TRP A 374 -9.49 7.29 10.13
C TRP A 374 -10.78 7.54 10.92
N VAL A 375 -11.33 8.76 10.90
CA VAL A 375 -12.59 9.08 11.58
C VAL A 375 -13.77 8.28 10.98
N ALA A 376 -13.78 8.07 9.66
CA ALA A 376 -14.78 7.21 9.01
C ALA A 376 -14.77 5.79 9.60
N LEU A 377 -13.58 5.26 9.88
CA LEU A 377 -13.40 3.96 10.52
C LEU A 377 -13.84 3.96 11.99
N GLU A 378 -13.41 4.95 12.77
CA GLU A 378 -13.79 5.10 14.18
C GLU A 378 -15.31 5.22 14.36
N SER A 379 -16.00 5.88 13.42
CA SER A 379 -17.46 6.06 13.46
C SER A 379 -18.22 4.74 13.45
N LEU A 380 -17.68 3.71 12.79
CA LEU A 380 -18.29 2.37 12.72
C LEU A 380 -17.97 1.52 13.95
N THR A 381 -16.77 1.66 14.50
CA THR A 381 -16.25 0.80 15.58
C THR A 381 -16.48 1.36 16.98
N ARG A 382 -16.90 2.62 17.13
CA ARG A 382 -17.16 3.23 18.44
C ARG A 382 -18.21 2.43 19.20
N THR A 383 -17.85 1.79 20.31
CA THR A 383 -18.77 0.93 21.06
C THR A 383 -18.49 1.06 22.55
N GLN A 384 -19.47 0.69 23.39
CA GLN A 384 -19.30 0.56 24.83
C GLN A 384 -18.68 -0.79 25.23
N ILE A 385 -18.53 -1.75 24.30
CA ILE A 385 -17.95 -3.08 24.57
C ILE A 385 -16.47 -2.99 24.97
N TYR A 386 -15.73 -2.02 24.41
CA TYR A 386 -14.29 -1.88 24.62
C TYR A 386 -13.98 -0.58 25.37
N ASN A 387 -12.92 -0.62 26.18
CA ASN A 387 -12.48 0.52 26.99
C ASN A 387 -12.02 1.74 26.16
N ASP A 388 -11.59 1.50 24.93
CA ASP A 388 -11.08 2.53 24.04
C ASP A 388 -11.30 2.16 22.56
N ILE A 389 -11.30 3.17 21.69
CA ILE A 389 -11.63 3.03 20.26
C ILE A 389 -10.59 2.17 19.53
N ILE A 390 -9.30 2.27 19.87
CA ILE A 390 -8.26 1.48 19.18
C ILE A 390 -8.40 0.00 19.53
N SER A 391 -8.76 -0.33 20.77
CA SER A 391 -9.11 -1.69 21.18
C SER A 391 -10.30 -2.23 20.40
N ALA A 392 -11.35 -1.44 20.17
CA ALA A 392 -12.48 -1.87 19.34
C ALA A 392 -12.06 -2.15 17.89
N VAL A 393 -11.31 -1.24 17.27
CA VAL A 393 -10.85 -1.41 15.89
C VAL A 393 -9.99 -2.67 15.76
N LYS A 394 -9.01 -2.88 16.66
CA LYS A 394 -8.08 -4.02 16.59
C LYS A 394 -8.73 -5.38 16.83
N ASN A 395 -9.82 -5.44 17.59
CA ASN A 395 -10.47 -6.69 17.97
C ASN A 395 -11.67 -7.08 17.10
N VAL A 396 -12.01 -6.26 16.10
CA VAL A 396 -13.12 -6.55 15.19
C VAL A 396 -12.71 -6.42 13.72
N LEU A 397 -11.98 -5.35 13.37
CA LEU A 397 -11.64 -5.08 11.97
C LEU A 397 -10.78 -6.19 11.34
N PRO A 398 -9.66 -6.65 11.94
CA PRO A 398 -8.88 -7.73 11.35
C PRO A 398 -9.67 -9.01 11.12
N GLN A 399 -10.54 -9.42 12.05
CA GLN A 399 -11.38 -10.62 11.88
C GLN A 399 -12.40 -10.45 10.76
N ALA A 400 -13.12 -9.32 10.74
CA ALA A 400 -14.10 -9.03 9.70
C ALA A 400 -13.47 -9.03 8.30
N HIS A 401 -12.23 -8.53 8.18
CA HIS A 401 -11.48 -8.51 6.94
C HIS A 401 -11.12 -9.91 6.41
N CYS A 402 -10.87 -10.87 7.29
CA CYS A 402 -10.49 -12.23 6.90
C CYS A 402 -11.58 -12.91 6.06
N LYS A 403 -12.85 -12.57 6.28
CA LYS A 403 -13.99 -13.17 5.58
C LYS A 403 -13.94 -13.00 4.07
N ARG A 404 -13.43 -11.87 3.56
CA ARG A 404 -13.32 -11.62 2.11
C ARG A 404 -11.97 -11.97 1.51
N TYR A 405 -11.02 -12.41 2.32
CA TYR A 405 -9.62 -12.52 1.89
C TYR A 405 -9.45 -13.47 0.70
N LEU A 406 -9.94 -14.71 0.79
CA LEU A 406 -9.79 -15.68 -0.29
C LEU A 406 -10.61 -15.29 -1.53
N PHE A 407 -11.83 -14.77 -1.32
CA PHE A 407 -12.66 -14.27 -2.41
C PHE A 407 -11.94 -13.18 -3.22
N ARG A 408 -11.28 -12.23 -2.55
CA ARG A 408 -10.52 -11.15 -3.23
C ARG A 408 -9.35 -11.71 -4.03
N ILE A 409 -8.62 -12.68 -3.49
CA ILE A 409 -7.50 -13.34 -4.19
C ILE A 409 -7.99 -14.01 -5.49
N ILE A 410 -9.04 -14.83 -5.40
CA ILE A 410 -9.55 -15.59 -6.55
C ILE A 410 -10.24 -14.65 -7.55
N LYS A 411 -11.00 -13.65 -7.09
CA LYS A 411 -11.56 -12.60 -7.95
C LYS A 411 -10.45 -11.89 -8.71
N ASN A 412 -9.36 -11.47 -8.04
CA ASN A 412 -8.24 -10.83 -8.72
C ASN A 412 -7.55 -11.77 -9.71
N PHE A 413 -7.40 -13.05 -9.39
CA PHE A 413 -6.86 -14.05 -10.32
C PHE A 413 -7.71 -14.17 -11.60
N ILE A 414 -9.04 -14.18 -11.48
CA ILE A 414 -9.94 -14.15 -12.65
C ILE A 414 -9.72 -12.88 -13.48
N GLU A 415 -9.63 -11.71 -12.83
CA GLU A 415 -9.34 -10.45 -13.54
C GLU A 415 -7.96 -10.46 -14.19
N ASP A 416 -6.96 -11.10 -13.58
CA ASP A 416 -5.63 -11.29 -14.16
C ASP A 416 -5.65 -12.22 -15.38
N CYS A 417 -6.39 -13.33 -15.32
CA CYS A 417 -6.63 -14.19 -16.48
C CYS A 417 -7.25 -13.39 -17.64
N ILE A 418 -8.23 -12.52 -17.39
CA ILE A 418 -8.83 -11.64 -18.41
C ILE A 418 -7.77 -10.68 -18.98
N ARG A 419 -6.99 -10.02 -18.11
CA ARG A 419 -5.91 -9.10 -18.52
C ARG A 419 -4.82 -9.79 -19.34
N CYS A 420 -4.57 -11.07 -19.06
CA CYS A 420 -3.62 -11.92 -19.77
C CYS A 420 -4.23 -12.64 -20.99
N GLU A 421 -5.47 -12.31 -21.39
CA GLU A 421 -6.15 -12.88 -22.56
C GLU A 421 -6.31 -14.42 -22.47
N VAL A 422 -6.43 -14.95 -21.25
CA VAL A 422 -6.70 -16.37 -21.02
C VAL A 422 -8.17 -16.67 -21.30
N ASP A 423 -8.42 -17.66 -22.15
CA ASP A 423 -9.77 -18.16 -22.42
C ASP A 423 -10.35 -18.87 -21.18
N LEU A 424 -11.23 -18.15 -20.47
CA LEU A 424 -11.95 -18.62 -19.29
C LEU A 424 -13.40 -19.05 -19.60
N GLY A 425 -13.75 -19.37 -20.85
CA GLY A 425 -15.11 -19.76 -21.22
C GLY A 425 -15.66 -20.97 -20.44
N PHE A 426 -14.78 -21.76 -19.82
CA PHE A 426 -15.16 -22.87 -18.95
C PHE A 426 -15.44 -22.48 -17.50
N VAL A 427 -15.00 -21.31 -17.04
CA VAL A 427 -15.18 -20.84 -15.65
C VAL A 427 -16.24 -19.76 -15.56
N MET A 428 -16.29 -18.89 -16.56
CA MET A 428 -17.16 -17.73 -16.58
C MET A 428 -18.61 -18.11 -16.84
N SER A 429 -19.49 -17.83 -15.89
CA SER A 429 -20.93 -17.84 -16.14
C SER A 429 -21.35 -16.49 -16.75
N GLY A 430 -21.46 -16.46 -18.08
CA GLY A 430 -21.83 -15.26 -18.87
C GLY A 430 -20.73 -14.80 -19.83
N THR A 431 -21.04 -13.81 -20.68
CA THR A 431 -20.11 -13.22 -21.66
C THR A 431 -19.96 -11.71 -21.47
N GLY A 432 -18.75 -11.18 -21.72
CA GLY A 432 -18.45 -9.75 -21.62
C GLY A 432 -18.74 -9.16 -20.24
N ASP A 433 -19.45 -8.03 -20.19
CA ASP A 433 -19.80 -7.33 -18.93
C ASP A 433 -20.82 -8.09 -18.05
N LYS A 434 -21.41 -9.19 -18.53
CA LYS A 434 -22.43 -9.98 -17.80
C LYS A 434 -21.87 -11.14 -16.99
N VAL A 435 -20.56 -11.24 -16.85
CA VAL A 435 -19.89 -12.32 -16.11
C VAL A 435 -20.26 -12.25 -14.63
N ASN A 436 -20.87 -13.30 -14.11
CA ASN A 436 -21.11 -13.44 -12.68
C ASN A 436 -19.82 -13.86 -11.97
N ARG A 437 -19.08 -12.87 -11.49
CA ARG A 437 -17.81 -13.04 -10.78
C ARG A 437 -17.94 -13.91 -9.53
N ALA A 438 -19.04 -13.80 -8.80
CA ALA A 438 -19.24 -14.60 -7.59
C ALA A 438 -19.38 -16.09 -7.92
N GLU A 439 -20.12 -16.45 -8.96
CA GLU A 439 -20.22 -17.83 -9.44
C GLU A 439 -18.90 -18.34 -10.00
N SER A 440 -18.18 -17.51 -10.75
CA SER A 440 -16.86 -17.87 -11.29
C SER A 440 -15.86 -18.18 -10.17
N VAL A 441 -15.86 -17.38 -9.09
CA VAL A 441 -15.03 -17.64 -7.90
C VAL A 441 -15.40 -18.97 -7.24
N LYS A 442 -16.70 -19.23 -7.01
CA LYS A 442 -17.17 -20.51 -6.45
C LYS A 442 -16.71 -21.69 -7.28
N LYS A 443 -16.82 -21.57 -8.61
CA LYS A 443 -16.44 -22.61 -9.55
C LYS A 443 -14.96 -22.96 -9.45
N ILE A 444 -14.08 -21.95 -9.42
CA ILE A 444 -12.64 -22.18 -9.17
C ILE A 444 -12.42 -22.86 -7.82
N MET A 445 -13.06 -22.36 -6.75
CA MET A 445 -12.90 -22.94 -5.41
C MET A 445 -13.24 -24.44 -5.38
N THR A 446 -14.26 -24.87 -6.12
CA THR A 446 -14.67 -26.28 -6.17
C THR A 446 -13.85 -27.14 -7.13
N GLU A 447 -13.39 -26.58 -8.25
CA GLU A 447 -12.78 -27.35 -9.34
C GLU A 447 -11.26 -27.43 -9.27
N ILE A 448 -10.58 -26.50 -8.58
CA ILE A 448 -9.11 -26.39 -8.66
C ILE A 448 -8.34 -27.60 -8.11
N ASN A 449 -9.00 -28.40 -7.27
CA ASN A 449 -8.44 -29.63 -6.71
C ASN A 449 -8.77 -30.87 -7.57
N ASP A 450 -9.64 -30.75 -8.58
CA ASP A 450 -9.85 -31.81 -9.56
C ASP A 450 -8.65 -31.89 -10.51
N PRO A 451 -7.99 -33.06 -10.66
CA PRO A 451 -6.78 -33.18 -11.46
C PRO A 451 -6.96 -32.79 -12.93
N LEU A 452 -8.13 -33.08 -13.54
CA LEU A 452 -8.40 -32.76 -14.94
C LEU A 452 -8.61 -31.26 -15.13
N GLN A 453 -9.38 -30.62 -14.24
CA GLN A 453 -9.55 -29.17 -14.29
C GLN A 453 -8.25 -28.43 -13.99
N LEU A 454 -7.47 -28.89 -12.99
CA LEU A 454 -6.18 -28.29 -12.66
C LEU A 454 -5.22 -28.32 -13.84
N ALA A 455 -5.12 -29.46 -14.55
CA ALA A 455 -4.29 -29.57 -15.75
C ALA A 455 -4.70 -28.55 -16.82
N ARG A 456 -6.01 -28.36 -17.02
CA ARG A 456 -6.55 -27.35 -17.94
C ARG A 456 -6.21 -25.93 -17.50
N TYR A 457 -6.31 -25.61 -16.20
CA TYR A 457 -5.91 -24.30 -15.67
C TYR A 457 -4.41 -24.04 -15.90
N ILE A 458 -3.56 -25.03 -15.62
CA ILE A 458 -2.10 -24.93 -15.81
C ILE A 458 -1.76 -24.65 -17.26
N GLU A 459 -2.33 -25.43 -18.20
CA GLU A 459 -2.12 -25.22 -19.64
C GLU A 459 -2.47 -23.79 -20.06
N LYS A 460 -3.66 -23.32 -19.66
CA LYS A 460 -4.18 -22.01 -20.07
C LYS A 460 -3.43 -20.84 -19.41
N CYS A 461 -2.97 -20.98 -18.17
CA CYS A 461 -2.25 -19.92 -17.45
C CYS A 461 -0.77 -19.81 -17.84
N SER A 462 -0.22 -20.79 -18.54
CA SER A 462 1.19 -20.84 -18.98
C SER A 462 1.63 -19.67 -19.88
N VAL A 463 0.67 -18.89 -20.41
CA VAL A 463 0.92 -17.68 -21.19
C VAL A 463 1.65 -16.59 -20.39
N ASN A 464 1.56 -16.63 -19.06
CA ASN A 464 2.16 -15.66 -18.15
C ASN A 464 2.78 -16.38 -16.94
N SER A 465 4.08 -16.20 -16.70
CA SER A 465 4.80 -16.90 -15.63
C SER A 465 4.26 -16.54 -14.24
N LEU A 466 4.03 -15.24 -13.99
CA LEU A 466 3.44 -14.80 -12.72
C LEU A 466 2.03 -15.35 -12.53
N LEU A 467 1.21 -15.42 -13.59
CA LEU A 467 -0.14 -16.02 -13.52
C LEU A 467 -0.10 -17.49 -13.12
N SER A 468 0.82 -18.25 -13.71
CA SER A 468 1.06 -19.64 -13.34
C SER A 468 1.44 -19.77 -11.87
N GLN A 469 2.31 -18.90 -11.36
CA GLN A 469 2.66 -18.88 -9.94
C GLN A 469 1.48 -18.53 -9.03
N ARG A 470 0.59 -17.61 -9.44
CA ARG A 470 -0.63 -17.30 -8.68
C ARG A 470 -1.59 -18.49 -8.64
N LEU A 471 -1.73 -19.24 -9.73
CA LEU A 471 -2.53 -20.47 -9.76
C LEU A 471 -2.00 -21.50 -8.75
N VAL A 472 -0.67 -21.75 -8.73
CA VAL A 472 -0.03 -22.67 -7.77
C VAL A 472 -0.28 -22.23 -6.32
N GLN A 473 -0.17 -20.93 -6.04
CA GLN A 473 -0.45 -20.39 -4.70
C GLN A 473 -1.92 -20.62 -4.30
N ILE A 474 -2.87 -20.40 -5.21
CA ILE A 474 -4.30 -20.62 -4.95
C ILE A 474 -4.59 -22.10 -4.73
N GLN A 475 -4.04 -22.99 -5.57
CA GLN A 475 -4.19 -24.44 -5.43
C GLN A 475 -3.61 -24.93 -4.10
N SER A 476 -2.44 -24.45 -3.70
CA SER A 476 -1.86 -24.77 -2.39
C SER A 476 -2.77 -24.36 -1.23
N LEU A 477 -3.34 -23.14 -1.28
CA LEU A 477 -4.27 -22.66 -0.26
C LEU A 477 -5.57 -23.48 -0.18
N LEU A 478 -6.06 -23.97 -1.31
CA LEU A 478 -7.33 -24.71 -1.38
C LEU A 478 -7.16 -26.22 -1.17
N SER A 479 -5.92 -26.72 -1.16
CA SER A 479 -5.62 -28.15 -1.01
C SER A 479 -5.59 -28.62 0.45
N ASP A 480 -5.25 -27.74 1.39
CA ASP A 480 -5.08 -28.10 2.80
C ASP A 480 -5.67 -27.05 3.75
N ILE A 481 -6.54 -27.50 4.66
CA ILE A 481 -7.23 -26.66 5.63
C ILE A 481 -6.26 -25.99 6.61
N LYS A 482 -5.16 -26.66 6.99
CA LYS A 482 -4.16 -26.08 7.90
C LYS A 482 -3.40 -24.95 7.22
N THR A 483 -3.00 -25.15 5.97
CA THR A 483 -2.37 -24.12 5.15
C THR A 483 -3.29 -22.92 4.97
N LEU A 484 -4.57 -23.13 4.66
CA LEU A 484 -5.57 -22.06 4.59
C LEU A 484 -5.71 -21.32 5.93
N ALA A 485 -5.84 -22.06 7.03
CA ALA A 485 -6.01 -21.49 8.36
C ALA A 485 -4.83 -20.64 8.79
N ASN A 486 -3.61 -21.15 8.62
CA ASN A 486 -2.39 -20.42 8.90
C ASN A 486 -2.30 -19.15 8.04
N ARG A 487 -2.65 -19.24 6.76
CA ARG A 487 -2.64 -18.07 5.88
C ARG A 487 -3.61 -16.99 6.33
N ILE A 488 -4.80 -17.38 6.80
CA ILE A 488 -5.79 -16.45 7.32
C ILE A 488 -5.34 -15.84 8.67
N ASP A 489 -4.71 -16.61 9.57
CA ASP A 489 -4.10 -16.05 10.79
C ASP A 489 -3.03 -15.01 10.46
N GLU A 490 -2.13 -15.35 9.54
CA GLU A 490 -1.06 -14.44 9.10
C GLU A 490 -1.65 -13.13 8.56
N HIS A 491 -2.72 -13.23 7.77
CA HIS A 491 -3.41 -12.04 7.28
C HIS A 491 -4.00 -11.21 8.44
N LYS A 492 -4.66 -11.86 9.41
CA LYS A 492 -5.22 -11.20 10.59
C LYS A 492 -4.15 -10.50 11.44
N GLU A 493 -3.02 -11.15 11.70
CA GLU A 493 -1.92 -10.58 12.48
C GLU A 493 -1.28 -9.38 11.76
N ARG A 494 -1.03 -9.50 10.45
CA ARG A 494 -0.48 -8.40 9.64
C ARG A 494 -1.41 -7.19 9.61
N LEU A 495 -2.72 -7.40 9.49
CA LEU A 495 -3.70 -6.31 9.62
C LEU A 495 -3.67 -5.67 11.01
N THR A 496 -3.51 -6.48 12.06
CA THR A 496 -3.44 -5.98 13.45
C THR A 496 -2.23 -5.06 13.65
N TRP A 497 -1.06 -5.46 13.16
CA TRP A 497 0.15 -4.62 13.22
C TRP A 497 -0.01 -3.33 12.40
N GLN A 498 -0.58 -3.44 11.19
CA GLN A 498 -0.83 -2.29 10.33
C GLN A 498 -1.83 -1.30 10.96
N ILE A 499 -2.90 -1.76 11.59
CA ILE A 499 -3.85 -0.89 12.30
C ILE A 499 -3.16 -0.19 13.48
N GLN A 500 -2.35 -0.91 14.25
CA GLN A 500 -1.60 -0.31 15.35
C GLN A 500 -0.67 0.81 14.85
N ARG A 501 -0.02 0.60 13.71
CA ARG A 501 0.80 1.60 13.03
C ARG A 501 -0.02 2.80 12.56
N LEU A 502 -1.14 2.57 11.88
CA LEU A 502 -2.03 3.64 11.43
C LEU A 502 -2.54 4.48 12.61
N TYR A 503 -2.80 3.87 13.77
CA TYR A 503 -3.13 4.59 15.00
C TYR A 503 -1.97 5.46 15.52
N ARG A 504 -0.72 4.96 15.47
CA ARG A 504 0.46 5.79 15.81
C ARG A 504 0.58 7.00 14.87
N ILE A 505 0.41 6.78 13.56
CA ILE A 505 0.45 7.84 12.53
C ILE A 505 -0.66 8.87 12.80
N ARG A 506 -1.89 8.43 13.06
CA ARG A 506 -3.00 9.29 13.44
C ARG A 506 -2.65 10.19 14.61
N ASN A 507 -2.08 9.61 15.68
CA ASN A 507 -1.73 10.38 16.86
C ASN A 507 -0.59 11.37 16.60
N GLN A 508 0.37 11.03 15.75
CA GLN A 508 1.43 11.96 15.33
C GLN A 508 0.88 13.13 14.51
N ILE A 509 -0.02 12.86 13.56
CA ILE A 509 -0.67 13.91 12.76
C ILE A 509 -1.49 14.83 13.67
N ALA A 510 -2.27 14.25 14.60
CA ALA A 510 -3.14 15.01 15.50
C ALA A 510 -2.38 15.84 16.57
N HIS A 511 -1.28 15.33 17.11
CA HIS A 511 -0.63 15.92 18.29
C HIS A 511 0.76 16.52 18.05
N SER A 512 1.41 16.19 16.95
CA SER A 512 2.85 16.45 16.81
C SER A 512 3.23 17.23 15.56
N ALA A 513 2.39 17.30 14.50
CA ALA A 513 2.73 17.85 13.18
C ALA A 513 4.06 17.29 12.57
N LEU A 514 4.65 16.26 13.17
CA LEU A 514 6.00 15.73 12.93
C LEU A 514 6.00 14.58 11.90
N TYR A 515 5.02 14.51 11.00
CA TYR A 515 4.92 13.38 10.08
C TYR A 515 5.74 13.60 8.82
N ASP A 516 7.00 13.20 8.83
CA ASP A 516 7.88 13.22 7.65
C ASP A 516 8.05 11.84 7.04
N THR A 517 7.04 11.36 6.31
CA THR A 517 7.24 10.18 5.46
C THR A 517 6.58 10.37 4.09
N ASN A 518 7.31 9.96 3.04
CA ASN A 518 6.81 9.87 1.66
C ASN A 518 5.76 8.75 1.48
N LEU A 519 5.40 8.04 2.56
CA LEU A 519 4.59 6.82 2.55
C LEU A 519 3.13 7.05 2.95
N LEU A 520 2.76 8.29 3.34
CA LEU A 520 1.41 8.58 3.84
C LEU A 520 0.32 8.18 2.84
N ILE A 521 0.56 8.38 1.55
CA ILE A 521 -0.36 7.95 0.48
C ILE A 521 -0.62 6.44 0.49
N SER A 522 0.40 5.62 0.69
CA SER A 522 0.26 4.15 0.79
C SER A 522 -0.57 3.75 2.00
N TYR A 523 -0.43 4.47 3.12
CA TYR A 523 -1.24 4.26 4.31
C TYR A 523 -2.70 4.67 4.12
N ILE A 524 -2.96 5.75 3.38
CA ILE A 524 -4.31 6.19 3.01
C ILE A 524 -4.99 5.14 2.12
N GLU A 525 -4.27 4.58 1.14
CA GLU A 525 -4.79 3.52 0.27
C GLU A 525 -5.21 2.28 1.08
N HIS A 526 -4.37 1.85 2.04
CA HIS A 526 -4.73 0.77 2.95
C HIS A 526 -5.96 1.10 3.79
N LEU A 527 -6.07 2.34 4.31
CA LEU A 527 -7.23 2.77 5.08
C LEU A 527 -8.52 2.73 4.25
N TYR A 528 -8.50 3.17 2.99
CA TYR A 528 -9.67 3.09 2.12
C TYR A 528 -10.12 1.66 1.88
N ASP A 529 -9.18 0.74 1.61
CA ASP A 529 -9.49 -0.68 1.49
C ASP A 529 -10.10 -1.23 2.80
N TYR A 530 -9.61 -0.77 3.95
CA TYR A 530 -10.12 -1.16 5.26
C TYR A 530 -11.53 -0.67 5.52
N ILE A 531 -11.78 0.62 5.33
CA ILE A 531 -13.10 1.22 5.50
C ILE A 531 -14.10 0.55 4.56
N PHE A 532 -13.73 0.33 3.29
CA PHE A 532 -14.64 -0.22 2.30
C PHE A 532 -15.07 -1.65 2.64
N ILE A 533 -14.12 -2.55 2.90
CA ILE A 533 -14.41 -3.94 3.24
C ILE A 533 -15.19 -4.01 4.55
N PHE A 534 -14.75 -3.29 5.57
CA PHE A 534 -15.38 -3.31 6.88
C PHE A 534 -16.83 -2.79 6.83
N THR A 535 -17.05 -1.65 6.16
CA THR A 535 -18.41 -1.07 6.00
C THR A 535 -19.34 -2.04 5.29
N ASN A 536 -18.85 -2.71 4.24
CA ASN A 536 -19.65 -3.70 3.52
C ASN A 536 -20.00 -4.90 4.40
N GLU A 537 -19.06 -5.41 5.19
CA GLU A 537 -19.32 -6.53 6.09
C GLU A 537 -20.31 -6.17 7.19
N VAL A 538 -20.22 -4.96 7.75
CA VAL A 538 -21.22 -4.44 8.69
C VAL A 538 -22.60 -4.36 8.05
N ILE A 539 -22.73 -3.76 6.86
CA ILE A 539 -24.02 -3.63 6.15
C ILE A 539 -24.63 -5.00 5.86
N VAL A 540 -23.83 -5.93 5.33
CA VAL A 540 -24.29 -7.30 5.03
C VAL A 540 -24.72 -8.02 6.30
N CYS A 541 -23.96 -7.91 7.38
CA CYS A 541 -24.32 -8.51 8.66
C CYS A 541 -25.64 -7.97 9.19
N VAL A 542 -25.80 -6.64 9.25
CA VAL A 542 -27.01 -6.00 9.77
C VAL A 542 -28.25 -6.41 8.97
N VAL A 543 -28.17 -6.37 7.63
CA VAL A 543 -29.32 -6.67 6.76
C VAL A 543 -29.66 -8.15 6.78
N ASP A 544 -28.68 -9.03 6.58
CA ASP A 544 -28.93 -10.47 6.41
C ASP A 544 -29.27 -11.15 7.75
N LYS A 545 -28.70 -10.68 8.87
CA LYS A 545 -28.99 -11.20 10.22
C LYS A 545 -30.09 -10.43 10.96
N LYS A 546 -30.61 -9.35 10.36
CA LYS A 546 -31.65 -8.47 10.93
C LYS A 546 -31.30 -7.92 12.32
N VAL A 547 -30.03 -7.58 12.50
CA VAL A 547 -29.49 -7.08 13.77
C VAL A 547 -29.99 -5.67 14.04
N THR A 548 -30.40 -5.39 15.27
CA THR A 548 -30.93 -4.06 15.66
C THR A 548 -29.91 -3.18 16.37
N ASN A 549 -28.74 -3.70 16.74
CA ASN A 549 -27.67 -2.91 17.33
C ASN A 549 -26.31 -3.17 16.65
N ILE A 550 -25.54 -2.11 16.40
CA ILE A 550 -24.22 -2.23 15.79
C ILE A 550 -23.26 -3.11 16.60
N ASP A 551 -23.36 -3.08 17.94
CA ASP A 551 -22.49 -3.88 18.81
C ASP A 551 -22.69 -5.38 18.59
N GLU A 552 -23.93 -5.80 18.37
CA GLU A 552 -24.26 -7.19 18.03
C GLU A 552 -23.67 -7.58 16.66
N ALA A 553 -23.73 -6.68 15.68
CA ALA A 553 -23.09 -6.92 14.38
C ALA A 553 -21.56 -7.04 14.51
N LEU A 554 -20.92 -6.21 15.32
CA LEU A 554 -19.49 -6.27 15.59
C LEU A 554 -19.10 -7.60 16.28
N CYS A 555 -19.89 -8.06 17.25
CA CYS A 555 -19.71 -9.37 17.89
C CYS A 555 -19.83 -10.51 16.87
N ILE A 556 -20.88 -10.55 16.06
CA ILE A 556 -21.07 -11.58 15.03
C ILE A 556 -19.89 -11.62 14.05
N LEU A 557 -19.41 -10.45 13.60
CA LEU A 557 -18.28 -10.38 12.68
C LEU A 557 -17.00 -10.95 13.29
N LYS A 558 -16.76 -10.71 14.58
CA LYS A 558 -15.64 -11.28 15.32
C LYS A 558 -15.80 -12.79 15.51
N GLU A 559 -16.97 -13.24 15.96
CA GLU A 559 -17.27 -14.64 16.25
C GLU A 559 -17.14 -15.54 15.02
N ASN A 560 -17.48 -15.06 13.82
CA ASN A 560 -17.27 -15.82 12.58
C ASN A 560 -15.81 -16.28 12.40
N TYR A 561 -14.84 -15.44 12.74
CA TYR A 561 -13.43 -15.81 12.66
C TYR A 561 -13.05 -16.82 13.74
N ASP A 562 -13.53 -16.61 14.96
CA ASP A 562 -13.25 -17.48 16.10
C ASP A 562 -13.83 -18.89 15.86
N GLU A 563 -15.03 -18.97 15.28
CA GLU A 563 -15.68 -20.22 14.87
C GLU A 563 -14.90 -20.91 13.74
N PHE A 564 -14.44 -20.15 12.74
CA PHE A 564 -13.54 -20.68 11.70
C PHE A 564 -12.27 -21.29 12.30
N LYS A 565 -11.61 -20.56 13.22
CA LYS A 565 -10.40 -21.02 13.89
C LYS A 565 -10.64 -22.32 14.64
N PHE A 566 -11.74 -22.38 15.38
CA PHE A 566 -12.13 -23.56 16.12
C PHE A 566 -12.27 -24.77 15.18
N ILE A 567 -13.03 -24.64 14.09
CA ILE A 567 -13.24 -25.74 13.14
C ILE A 567 -11.96 -26.16 12.43
N ALA A 568 -11.17 -25.20 11.96
CA ALA A 568 -9.92 -25.52 11.27
C ALA A 568 -8.89 -26.21 12.18
N SER A 569 -9.00 -26.04 13.50
CA SER A 569 -8.12 -26.65 14.49
C SER A 569 -8.61 -28.01 15.01
N ASP A 570 -9.91 -28.29 14.91
CA ASP A 570 -10.51 -29.48 15.49
C ASP A 570 -10.22 -30.72 14.63
N LYS A 571 -9.43 -31.65 15.20
CA LYS A 571 -9.05 -32.91 14.52
C LYS A 571 -10.21 -33.92 14.43
N LYS A 572 -11.31 -33.70 15.18
CA LYS A 572 -12.46 -34.63 15.21
C LYS A 572 -13.46 -34.35 14.10
N THR A 573 -13.50 -33.13 13.59
CA THR A 573 -14.30 -32.73 12.42
C THR A 573 -13.44 -32.91 11.18
N ALA A 574 -13.56 -34.06 10.51
CA ALA A 574 -12.86 -34.37 9.25
C ALA A 574 -13.43 -33.54 8.07
N MET A 575 -13.41 -32.22 8.17
CA MET A 575 -13.93 -31.31 7.15
C MET A 575 -12.87 -31.04 6.08
N THR A 576 -13.28 -31.07 4.81
CA THR A 576 -12.45 -30.61 3.70
C THR A 576 -12.51 -29.08 3.58
N VAL A 577 -11.60 -28.50 2.80
CA VAL A 577 -11.65 -27.06 2.46
C VAL A 577 -12.98 -26.71 1.78
N ASN A 578 -13.51 -27.59 0.93
CA ASN A 578 -14.81 -27.40 0.28
C ASN A 578 -15.97 -27.38 1.30
N ASP A 579 -15.93 -28.25 2.32
CA ASP A 579 -16.95 -28.27 3.38
C ASP A 579 -16.92 -26.98 4.21
N LEU A 580 -15.73 -26.41 4.44
CA LEU A 580 -15.58 -25.16 5.17
C LEU A 580 -16.07 -23.93 4.36
N ILE A 581 -15.83 -23.93 3.05
CA ILE A 581 -16.22 -22.85 2.14
C ILE A 581 -17.74 -22.89 1.87
N CYS A 582 -18.34 -24.08 1.74
CA CYS A 582 -19.76 -24.25 1.43
C CYS A 582 -20.65 -24.41 2.68
N GLY A 583 -20.12 -24.93 3.79
CA GLY A 583 -20.83 -25.25 5.04
C GLY A 583 -20.98 -24.09 6.02
N GLY A 584 -20.40 -22.92 5.73
CA GLY A 584 -20.89 -21.65 6.28
C GLY A 584 -20.27 -21.16 7.59
N ILE A 585 -18.95 -21.29 7.79
CA ILE A 585 -18.28 -20.67 8.95
C ILE A 585 -17.15 -19.70 8.57
N ILE A 586 -16.65 -19.78 7.33
CA ILE A 586 -16.31 -18.54 6.61
C ILE A 586 -17.26 -18.47 5.43
N ASN A 587 -18.37 -17.77 5.60
CA ASN A 587 -19.27 -17.50 4.49
C ASN A 587 -18.53 -16.57 3.49
N MET A 588 -17.76 -17.15 2.57
CA MET A 588 -16.93 -16.43 1.57
C MET A 588 -17.71 -16.08 0.30
N ILE A 589 -19.03 -15.97 0.43
CA ILE A 589 -19.98 -15.73 -0.66
C ILE A 589 -20.93 -14.60 -0.29
#